data_AF-A0A4R6IYA1-F1
#
_entry.id   AF-A0A4R6IYA1-F1
#
_cell.length_a   1.000
_cell.length_b   1.000
_cell.length_c   1.000
_cell.angle_alpha   90.00
_cell.angle_beta   90.00
_cell.angle_gamma   90.00
#
_symmetry.space_group_name_H-M   'P 1'
#
loop_
_entity.id
_entity.type
_entity.pdbx_description
1 polymer ?
#
loop_
_entity_poly.entity_id
_entity_poly.type
_entity_poly.pdbx_seq_one_letter_code
_entity_poly.pdbx_strand_id
1 'polypeptide(L)' 'MGRMDNEAGTSWTPDELRGEFERYSSLINAADLAPSSKTTYLVHADRFVRWLAGEVEIAPGRRPSA' A
#
# COMPACT_ATOMS: atom_id res chain seq x y z
N MET A 1 -8.02 -1.22 34.20
CA MET A 1 -6.79 -1.57 33.44
C MET A 1 -7.17 -2.66 32.46
N GLY A 2 -7.71 -2.29 31.30
CA GLY A 2 -8.15 -3.26 30.28
C GLY A 2 -6.93 -3.93 29.68
N ARG A 3 -6.88 -5.27 29.72
CA ARG A 3 -5.94 -6.03 28.91
C ARG A 3 -6.23 -5.63 27.46
N MET A 4 -5.23 -5.03 26.80
CA MET A 4 -5.20 -5.03 25.34
C MET A 4 -4.96 -6.47 24.96
N ASP A 5 -6.06 -7.18 24.78
CA ASP A 5 -6.05 -8.48 24.14
C ASP A 5 -5.46 -8.23 22.76
N ASN A 6 -4.21 -8.64 22.58
CA ASN A 6 -3.52 -8.60 21.31
C ASN A 6 -4.26 -9.61 20.42
N GLU A 7 -5.33 -9.15 19.76
CA GLU A 7 -6.05 -9.93 18.75
C GLU A 7 -4.99 -10.52 17.84
N ALA A 8 -4.96 -11.86 17.74
CA ALA A 8 -3.98 -12.58 16.94
C ALA A 8 -3.95 -11.95 15.54
N GLY A 9 -2.89 -11.18 15.26
CA GLY A 9 -2.75 -10.35 14.09
C GLY A 9 -2.98 -11.19 12.84
N THR A 10 -4.10 -10.95 12.17
CA THR A 10 -4.44 -11.62 10.93
C THR A 10 -3.40 -11.20 9.90
N SER A 11 -2.46 -12.07 9.58
CA SER A 11 -1.50 -11.83 8.50
C SER A 11 -2.30 -11.82 7.20
N TRP A 12 -2.47 -10.63 6.60
CA TRP A 12 -3.13 -10.52 5.30
C TRP A 12 -2.27 -11.19 4.23
N THR A 13 -2.93 -11.89 3.33
CA THR A 13 -2.33 -12.43 2.11
C THR A 13 -2.06 -11.30 1.11
N PRO A 14 -1.13 -11.48 0.15
CA PRO A 14 -0.89 -10.48 -0.90
C PRO A 14 -2.15 -10.13 -1.71
N ASP A 15 -3.05 -11.08 -1.92
CA ASP A 15 -4.29 -10.85 -2.67
C ASP A 15 -5.31 -10.03 -1.86
N GLU A 16 -5.43 -10.28 -0.55
CA GLU A 16 -6.24 -9.43 0.34
C GLU A 16 -5.72 -8.00 0.39
N LEU A 17 -4.40 -7.82 0.43
CA LEU A 17 -3.77 -6.50 0.38
C LEU A 17 -4.00 -5.79 -0.95
N ARG A 18 -4.04 -6.52 -2.07
CA ARG A 18 -4.37 -5.95 -3.38
C ARG A 18 -5.82 -5.47 -3.41
N GLY A 19 -6.75 -6.27 -2.90
CA GLY A 19 -8.16 -5.87 -2.77
C GLY A 19 -8.36 -4.62 -1.90
N GLU A 20 -7.68 -4.55 -0.74
CA GLU A 20 -7.73 -3.36 0.10
C GLU A 20 -7.06 -2.14 -0.54
N PHE A 21 -6.00 -2.34 -1.32
CA PHE A 21 -5.38 -1.26 -2.09
C PHE A 21 -6.30 -0.73 -3.19
N GLU A 22 -7.07 -1.57 -3.88
CA GLU A 22 -8.08 -1.14 -4.84
C GLU A 22 -9.16 -0.29 -4.18
N ARG A 23 -9.65 -0.73 -3.00
CA ARG A 23 -10.62 0.04 -2.20
C ARG A 23 -10.06 1.39 -1.79
N TYR A 24 -8.85 1.41 -1.24
CA TYR A 24 -8.13 2.64 -0.87
C TYR A 24 -7.95 3.57 -2.08
N SER A 25 -7.56 3.02 -3.23
CA SER A 25 -7.34 3.78 -4.46
C SER A 25 -8.62 4.45 -4.96
N SER A 26 -9.75 3.75 -4.87
CA SER A 26 -11.07 4.31 -5.19
C SER A 26 -11.39 5.52 -4.31
N LEU A 27 -11.17 5.40 -3.00
CA LEU A 27 -11.43 6.49 -2.03
C LEU A 27 -10.56 7.72 -2.31
N ILE A 28 -9.26 7.53 -2.57
CA ILE A 28 -8.34 8.64 -2.88
C ILE A 28 -8.72 9.31 -4.20
N ASN A 29 -9.12 8.54 -5.22
CA ASN A 29 -9.53 9.09 -6.50
C ASN A 29 -10.84 9.91 -6.39
N ALA A 30 -11.78 9.47 -5.55
CA ALA A 30 -13.03 10.18 -5.28
C ALA A 30 -12.86 11.43 -4.40
N ALA A 31 -11.79 11.50 -3.61
CA ALA A 31 -11.53 12.64 -2.73
C ALA A 31 -11.19 13.93 -3.51
N ASP A 32 -11.57 15.06 -2.92
CA ASP A 32 -11.19 16.40 -3.41
C ASP A 32 -9.76 16.75 -2.98
N LEU A 33 -8.81 16.08 -3.61
CA LEU A 33 -7.38 16.26 -3.40
C LEU A 33 -6.72 16.75 -4.68
N ALA A 34 -5.67 17.55 -4.53
CA ALA A 34 -4.81 17.92 -5.64
C ALA A 34 -4.24 16.67 -6.34
N PRO A 35 -4.05 16.69 -7.68
CA PRO A 35 -3.52 15.54 -8.42
C PRO A 35 -2.18 15.04 -7.87
N SER A 36 -1.30 15.94 -7.45
CA SER A 36 -0.01 15.59 -6.85
C SER A 36 -0.16 14.79 -5.55
N SER A 37 -1.12 15.17 -4.69
CA SER A 37 -1.41 14.44 -3.45
C SER A 37 -1.94 13.04 -3.75
N LYS A 38 -2.85 12.89 -4.72
CA LYS A 38 -3.34 11.58 -5.16
C LYS A 38 -2.16 10.70 -5.63
N THR A 39 -1.29 11.24 -6.47
CA THR A 39 -0.09 10.53 -6.95
C THR A 39 0.79 10.06 -5.79
N THR A 40 1.08 10.93 -4.81
CA THR A 40 1.89 10.56 -3.64
C THR A 40 1.26 9.39 -2.87
N TYR A 41 -0.04 9.45 -2.61
CA TYR A 41 -0.74 8.42 -1.86
C TYR A 41 -0.82 7.08 -2.59
N LEU A 42 -1.04 7.11 -3.91
CA LEU A 42 -1.24 5.88 -4.69
C LEU A 42 0.08 5.23 -5.09
N VAL A 43 1.09 5.99 -5.51
CA VAL A 43 2.35 5.42 -6.02
C VAL A 43 3.10 4.65 -4.94
N HIS A 44 3.16 5.19 -3.71
CA HIS A 44 3.87 4.51 -2.63
C HIS A 44 3.12 3.27 -2.14
N ALA A 45 1.80 3.33 -2.07
CA ALA A 45 0.97 2.19 -1.67
C ALA A 45 0.99 1.08 -2.74
N ASP A 46 0.83 1.41 -4.02
CA ASP A 46 0.95 0.46 -5.14
C ASP A 46 2.31 -0.26 -5.08
N ARG A 47 3.39 0.51 -4.99
CA ARG A 47 4.75 -0.04 -4.97
C ARG A 47 4.98 -0.94 -3.77
N PHE A 48 4.40 -0.63 -2.62
CA PHE A 48 4.48 -1.47 -1.43
C PHE A 48 3.75 -2.81 -1.63
N VAL A 49 2.51 -2.78 -2.15
CA VAL A 49 1.74 -4.02 -2.39
C VAL A 49 2.45 -4.91 -3.40
N ARG A 50 2.94 -4.33 -4.50
CA ARG A 50 3.68 -5.07 -5.53
C ARG A 50 5.01 -5.63 -5.00
N TRP A 51 5.68 -4.90 -4.12
CA TRP A 51 6.91 -5.40 -3.48
C TRP A 51 6.61 -6.60 -2.57
N LEU A 52 5.55 -6.50 -1.76
CA LEU A 52 5.15 -7.59 -0.87
C LEU A 52 4.71 -8.84 -1.66
N ALA A 53 4.09 -8.65 -2.83
CA ALA A 53 3.74 -9.72 -3.76
C ALA A 53 4.94 -10.30 -4.53
N GLY A 54 6.15 -9.74 -4.37
CA GLY A 54 7.34 -10.16 -5.09
C GLY A 54 7.40 -9.71 -6.55
N GLU A 55 6.52 -8.80 -6.98
CA GLU A 55 6.45 -8.29 -8.36
C GLU A 55 7.48 -7.19 -8.64
N VAL A 56 7.93 -6.47 -7.61
CA VAL A 56 8.97 -5.44 -7.74
C VAL A 56 10.02 -5.59 -6.66
N GLU A 57 11.29 -5.49 -7.06
CA GLU A 57 12.40 -5.39 -6.12
C GLU A 57 12.59 -3.93 -5.69
N ILE A 58 12.60 -3.69 -4.37
CA ILE A 58 13.00 -2.41 -3.79
C ILE A 58 14.40 -2.58 -3.22
N ALA A 59 15.43 -2.23 -4.01
CA ALA A 59 16.80 -2.17 -3.54
C ALA A 59 17.13 -0.75 -3.05
N PRO A 60 17.49 -0.55 -1.77
CA PRO A 60 17.98 0.74 -1.30
C PRO A 60 19.23 1.16 -2.12
N GLY A 61 19.19 2.34 -2.73
CA GLY A 61 20.35 2.90 -3.46
C GLY A 61 20.48 2.53 -4.94
N ARG A 62 19.62 1.66 -5.49
CA ARG A 62 19.62 1.39 -6.94
C ARG A 62 18.81 2.46 -7.67
N ARG A 63 19.47 3.35 -8.42
CA ARG A 63 18.76 4.26 -9.33
C ARG A 63 18.09 3.43 -10.44
N PRO A 64 16.82 3.71 -10.81
CA PRO A 64 16.23 3.14 -12.01
C PRO A 64 17.12 3.53 -13.20
N SER A 65 17.53 2.55 -14.01
CA SER A 65 18.20 2.83 -15.29
C SER A 65 17.21 3.53 -16.21
N ALA A 66 17.65 4.66 -16.78
CA ALA A 66 16.91 5.46 -17.75
C ALA A 66 16.62 4.70 -19.04
#